data_AF-A0A972GK53-F1
#
_entry.id   AF-A0A972GK53-F1
#
_cell.length_a   1.000
_cell.length_b   1.000
_cell.length_c   1.000
_cell.angle_alpha   90.00
_cell.angle_beta   90.00
_cell.angle_gamma   90.00
#
_symmetry.space_group_name_H-M   'P 1'
#
loop_
_entity.id
_entity.type
_entity.pdbx_description
1 polymer ?
#
loop_
_entity_poly.entity_id
_entity_poly.type
_entity_poly.pdbx_seq_one_letter_code
_entity_poly.pdbx_strand_id
1 'polypeptide(L)' 'MQNTQQVGIVKGLYRYPVKSMKGESINEVQVWWHGFEADRRYAFIRADNASRFPWLTAREVPTMS' A
#
# COMPACT_ATOMS: atom_id res chain seq x y z
N MET A 1 -3.90 -36.39 -3.90
CA MET A 1 -2.66 -35.62 -3.69
C MET A 1 -2.84 -34.29 -4.42
N GLN A 2 -2.71 -33.15 -3.75
CA GLN A 2 -2.80 -31.85 -4.45
C GLN A 2 -1.51 -31.66 -5.25
N ASN A 3 -1.65 -31.45 -6.55
CA ASN A 3 -0.53 -31.24 -7.45
C ASN A 3 -0.08 -29.78 -7.34
N THR A 4 0.98 -29.51 -6.57
CA THR A 4 1.50 -28.15 -6.40
C THR A 4 2.42 -27.82 -7.57
N GLN A 5 1.98 -26.95 -8.48
CA GLN A 5 2.78 -26.45 -9.60
C GLN A 5 3.21 -25.00 -9.33
N GLN A 6 4.50 -24.69 -9.50
CA GLN A 6 4.98 -23.32 -9.43
C GLN A 6 4.46 -22.50 -10.62
N VAL A 7 3.88 -21.33 -10.35
CA VAL A 7 3.29 -20.45 -11.38
C VAL A 7 4.06 -19.15 -11.61
N GLY A 8 5.12 -18.90 -10.83
CA GLY A 8 5.92 -17.69 -10.97
C GLY A 8 6.91 -17.47 -9.83
N ILE A 9 7.53 -16.29 -9.84
CA ILE A 9 8.41 -15.78 -8.78
C ILE A 9 8.10 -14.31 -8.51
N VAL A 10 8.28 -13.88 -7.27
CA VAL A 10 8.19 -12.45 -6.91
C VAL A 10 9.40 -11.72 -7.50
N LYS A 11 9.14 -10.70 -8.34
CA LYS A 11 10.20 -9.91 -8.99
C LYS A 11 10.62 -8.65 -8.22
N GLY A 12 9.79 -8.21 -7.28
CA GLY A 12 10.08 -7.07 -6.43
C GLY A 12 8.97 -6.87 -5.42
N LEU A 13 9.32 -6.26 -4.29
CA LEU A 13 8.38 -5.88 -3.24
C LEU A 13 8.45 -4.37 -3.07
N TYR A 14 7.28 -3.76 -2.90
CA TYR A 14 7.15 -2.33 -2.72
C TYR A 14 6.16 -2.05 -1.59
N ARG A 15 6.61 -1.29 -0.59
CA ARG A 15 5.76 -0.84 0.52
C ARG A 15 5.37 0.61 0.31
N TYR A 16 4.14 0.96 0.68
CA TYR A 16 3.60 2.31 0.55
C TYR A 16 3.16 2.81 1.93
N PRO A 17 4.09 3.34 2.75
CA PRO A 17 3.79 3.68 4.15
C PRO A 17 2.67 4.74 4.29
N VAL A 18 2.61 5.66 3.33
CA VAL A 18 1.59 6.71 3.28
C VAL A 18 0.66 6.49 2.08
N LYS A 19 -0.65 6.54 2.31
CA LYS A 19 -1.67 6.41 1.26
C LYS A 19 -1.39 7.36 0.11
N SER A 20 -1.41 6.81 -1.10
CA SER A 20 -1.22 7.55 -2.37
C SER A 20 0.14 8.19 -2.60
N MET A 21 1.13 7.96 -1.72
CA MET A 21 2.50 8.45 -1.93
C MET A 21 3.40 7.41 -2.58
N LYS A 22 4.54 7.87 -3.11
CA LYS A 22 5.60 6.99 -3.66
C LYS A 22 5.99 5.88 -2.67
N GLY A 23 6.05 4.66 -3.18
CA GLY A 23 6.50 3.49 -2.42
C GLY A 23 8.01 3.36 -2.34
N GLU A 24 8.47 2.59 -1.37
CA GLU A 24 9.86 2.15 -1.23
C GLU A 24 10.02 0.71 -1.73
N SER A 25 11.13 0.41 -2.38
CA SER A 25 11.50 -0.97 -2.71
C SER A 25 12.08 -1.64 -1.48
N ILE A 26 11.63 -2.86 -1.21
CA ILE A 26 12.09 -3.68 -0.07
C ILE A 26 12.46 -5.07 -0.56
N ASN A 27 13.28 -5.78 0.21
CA ASN A 27 13.72 -7.14 -0.13
C ASN A 27 12.89 -8.23 0.57
N GLU A 28 12.28 -7.89 1.72
CA GLU A 28 11.49 -8.79 2.54
C GLU A 28 10.46 -8.02 3.37
N VAL A 29 9.39 -8.68 3.77
CA VAL A 29 8.36 -8.11 4.66
C VAL A 29 7.57 -9.19 5.36
N GLN A 30 7.15 -8.93 6.61
CA GLN A 30 6.20 -9.79 7.31
C GLN A 30 4.79 -9.56 6.77
N VAL A 31 4.08 -10.65 6.50
CA VAL A 31 2.70 -10.62 6.00
C VAL A 31 1.76 -11.07 7.10
N TRP A 32 0.78 -10.23 7.40
CA TRP A 32 -0.27 -10.49 8.36
C TRP A 32 -1.63 -10.53 7.65
N TRP A 33 -2.69 -10.85 8.40
CA TRP A 33 -4.06 -10.88 7.86
C TRP A 33 -4.47 -9.56 7.18
N HIS A 34 -3.94 -8.43 7.64
CA HIS A 34 -4.24 -7.09 7.12
C HIS A 34 -3.26 -6.62 6.03
N GLY A 35 -2.33 -7.47 5.59
CA GLY A 35 -1.34 -7.17 4.56
C GLY A 35 0.09 -7.07 5.07
N PHE A 36 0.91 -6.31 4.35
CA PHE A 36 2.32 -6.12 4.68
C PHE A 36 2.48 -5.25 5.93
N GLU A 37 3.42 -5.62 6.77
CA GLU A 37 3.82 -4.78 7.87
C GLU A 37 4.23 -3.37 7.40
N ALA A 38 3.73 -2.37 8.11
CA ALA A 38 3.94 -0.94 7.86
C ALA A 38 3.37 -0.39 6.53
N ASP A 39 2.61 -1.17 5.77
CA ASP A 39 1.97 -0.72 4.55
C ASP A 39 0.68 0.09 4.81
N ARG A 40 0.52 1.23 4.14
CA ARG A 40 -0.58 2.21 4.28
C ARG A 40 -0.92 2.57 5.74
N ARG A 41 0.07 2.67 6.61
CA ARG A 41 -0.11 3.03 8.03
C ARG A 41 -0.53 4.48 8.24
N TYR A 42 -0.23 5.34 7.28
CA TYR A 42 -0.51 6.76 7.34
C TYR A 42 -1.37 7.20 6.16
N ALA A 43 -2.14 8.27 6.37
CA ALA A 43 -2.87 8.96 5.31
C ALA A 43 -2.99 10.43 5.68
N PHE A 44 -2.92 11.32 4.68
CA PHE A 44 -3.35 12.70 4.85
C PHE A 44 -4.87 12.77 4.77
N ILE A 45 -5.46 13.65 5.58
CA ILE A 45 -6.87 14.00 5.52
C ILE A 45 -7.01 15.44 5.03
N ARG A 46 -8.11 15.71 4.36
CA ARG A 46 -8.54 17.08 4.06
C ARG A 46 -9.15 17.67 5.33
N ALA A 47 -8.54 18.73 5.88
CA ALA A 47 -8.88 19.30 7.18
C ALA A 47 -10.39 19.56 7.37
N ASP A 48 -11.05 20.11 6.36
CA ASP A 48 -12.48 20.48 6.44
C ASP A 48 -13.42 19.39 5.91
N ASN A 49 -12.95 18.16 5.70
CA ASN A 49 -13.75 17.06 5.19
C ASN A 49 -14.23 16.14 6.32
N ALA A 50 -15.46 16.34 6.77
CA ALA A 50 -16.13 15.52 7.78
C ALA A 50 -16.87 14.28 7.21
N SER A 51 -16.65 13.94 5.93
CA SER A 51 -17.27 12.75 5.35
C SER A 51 -16.64 11.45 5.85
N ARG A 52 -17.27 10.32 5.53
CA ARG A 52 -16.71 8.98 5.78
C ARG A 52 -15.47 8.67 4.92
N PHE A 53 -15.11 9.54 3.99
CA PHE A 53 -13.94 9.43 3.12
C PHE A 53 -13.11 10.73 3.13
N PRO A 54 -12.44 11.04 4.25
CA PRO A 54 -11.73 12.32 4.43
C PRO A 54 -10.36 12.37 3.75
N TRP A 55 -9.91 11.27 3.16
CA TRP A 55 -8.53 11.09 2.67
C TRP A 55 -8.18 12.02 1.52
N LEU A 56 -6.99 12.61 1.57
CA LEU A 56 -6.35 13.21 0.39
C LEU A 56 -5.63 12.10 -0.37
N THR A 57 -5.92 11.96 -1.66
CA THR A 57 -5.36 10.89 -2.50
C THR A 57 -4.72 11.46 -3.77
N ALA A 58 -4.02 10.60 -4.51
CA ALA A 58 -3.43 10.96 -5.80
C ALA A 58 -4.48 11.35 -6.86
N ARG A 59 -5.78 11.07 -6.65
CA ARG A 59 -6.85 11.56 -7.52
C ARG A 59 -7.01 13.07 -7.43
N GLU A 60 -6.84 13.63 -6.23
CA GLU A 60 -6.89 15.07 -5.99
C GLU A 60 -5.54 15.73 -6.28
N VAL A 61 -4.44 15.06 -5.94
CA VAL A 61 -3.07 15.59 -6.12
C VAL A 61 -2.19 14.54 -6.83
N PRO A 62 -2.19 14.51 -8.16
CA PRO A 62 -1.47 13.48 -8.93
C PRO A 62 0.05 13.41 -8.67
N THR A 63 0.64 14.49 -8.18
CA THR A 63 2.09 14.55 -7.85
C THR A 63 2.46 13.83 -6.56
N MET A 64 1.49 13.26 -5.82
CA MET A 64 1.78 12.45 -4.64
C MET A 64 2.43 11.10 -4.99
N SER A 65 2.05 10.51 -6.13
CA SER A 65 2.44 9.16 -6.55
C SER A 65 3.79 9.07 -7.22
#